data_AF-A0A1C5XQH2-F1
#
_entry.id   AF-A0A1C5XQH2-F1
#
_cell.length_a   1.000
_cell.length_b   1.000
_cell.length_c   1.000
_cell.angle_alpha   90.00
_cell.angle_beta   90.00
_cell.angle_gamma   90.00
#
_symmetry.space_group_name_H-M   'P 1'
#
loop_
_entity.id
_entity.type
_entity.pdbx_description
1 polymer ?
#
loop_
_entity_poly.entity_id
_entity_poly.type
_entity_poly.pdbx_seq_one_letter_code
_entity_poly.pdbx_strand_id
1 'polypeptide(L)'
;MNASEGITLDGIREFARNHVISESGFYVEANTSDIINALEQLEARLDRNLFVLDTEKIPVSDNWAFLLYTDQYALLVPNKELDFIICVSDPDIIHALTYTFHSVDFEDYVLDNTLVRNEIQKLISENENRVADSTL
;
A
#
# COMPACT_ATOMS: atom_id res chain seq x y z
N MET A 1 9.06 -16.97 -6.53
CA MET A 1 9.11 -15.53 -6.86
C MET A 1 8.85 -14.78 -5.57
N ASN A 2 9.83 -14.02 -5.08
CA ASN A 2 9.62 -13.15 -3.93
C ASN A 2 9.28 -11.78 -4.50
N ALA A 3 7.98 -11.50 -4.65
CA ALA A 3 7.51 -10.17 -4.99
C ALA A 3 7.57 -9.31 -3.74
N SER A 4 8.12 -8.11 -3.87
CA SER A 4 8.07 -7.08 -2.82
C SER A 4 6.92 -6.14 -3.12
N GLU A 5 6.01 -5.99 -2.16
CA GLU A 5 4.90 -5.04 -2.24
C GLU A 5 5.21 -3.81 -1.40
N GLY A 6 5.20 -2.65 -2.04
CA GLY A 6 5.40 -1.35 -1.39
C GLY A 6 4.09 -0.57 -1.36
N ILE A 7 3.75 -0.02 -0.20
CA ILE A 7 2.59 0.86 -0.02
C ILE A 7 2.97 2.07 0.85
N THR A 8 2.34 3.22 0.63
CA THR A 8 2.52 4.40 1.50
C THR A 8 1.55 4.35 2.68
N LEU A 9 1.94 4.94 3.81
CA LEU A 9 1.06 5.02 4.98
C LEU A 9 -0.21 5.85 4.69
N ASP A 10 -0.07 6.89 3.87
CA ASP A 10 -1.20 7.70 3.43
C ASP A 10 -2.15 6.92 2.52
N GLY A 11 -1.64 6.02 1.68
CA GLY A 11 -2.48 5.11 0.91
C GLY A 11 -3.33 4.18 1.78
N ILE A 12 -2.77 3.66 2.88
CA ILE A 12 -3.52 2.84 3.85
C ILE A 12 -4.60 3.67 4.54
N ARG A 13 -4.28 4.91 4.95
CA ARG A 13 -5.24 5.83 5.60
C ARG A 13 -6.41 6.18 4.68
N GLU A 14 -6.13 6.45 3.41
CA GLU A 14 -7.15 6.79 2.43
C GLU A 14 -8.08 5.62 2.15
N PHE A 15 -7.51 4.43 1.95
CA PHE A 15 -8.26 3.19 1.82
C PHE A 15 -9.24 2.98 3.00
N ALA A 16 -8.72 3.12 4.23
CA ALA A 16 -9.52 2.94 5.44
C ALA A 16 -10.66 3.96 5.60
N ARG A 17 -10.51 5.18 5.06
CA ARG A 17 -11.49 6.27 5.19
C ARG A 17 -12.55 6.24 4.10
N ASN A 18 -12.12 6.06 2.86
CA ASN A 18 -12.96 6.28 1.69
C ASN A 18 -13.91 5.13 1.40
N HIS A 19 -13.67 3.92 1.94
CA HIS A 19 -14.54 2.75 1.76
C HIS A 19 -14.74 2.40 0.28
N VAL A 20 -13.75 2.71 -0.54
CA VAL A 20 -13.75 2.48 -1.98
C VAL A 20 -12.44 1.83 -2.37
N ILE A 21 -12.55 0.70 -3.06
CA ILE A 21 -11.43 0.06 -3.76
C ILE A 21 -11.43 0.61 -5.17
N SER A 22 -10.36 1.31 -5.55
CA SER A 22 -10.12 1.76 -6.92
C SER A 22 -9.08 0.86 -7.58
N GLU A 23 -9.49 0.09 -8.57
CA GLU A 23 -8.58 -0.69 -9.40
C GLU A 23 -8.97 -0.55 -10.87
N SER A 24 -8.03 -0.10 -11.72
CA SER A 24 -8.23 0.03 -13.17
C SER A 24 -9.49 0.82 -13.58
N GLY A 25 -9.81 1.89 -12.85
CA GLY A 25 -10.98 2.73 -13.09
C GLY A 25 -12.31 2.14 -12.63
N PHE A 26 -12.30 1.00 -11.92
CA PHE A 26 -13.46 0.47 -11.23
C PHE A 26 -13.44 0.93 -9.78
N TYR A 27 -14.53 1.60 -9.38
CA TYR A 27 -14.77 2.00 -8.00
C TYR A 27 -15.77 1.01 -7.40
N VAL A 28 -15.29 0.19 -6.48
CA VAL A 28 -16.13 -0.75 -5.73
C VAL A 28 -16.28 -0.21 -4.32
N GLU A 29 -17.52 0.11 -3.94
CA GLU A 29 -17.84 0.41 -2.54
C GLU A 29 -17.63 -0.85 -1.70
N ALA A 30 -16.77 -0.75 -0.71
CA ALA A 30 -16.52 -1.79 0.27
C ALA A 30 -17.27 -1.43 1.55
N ASN A 31 -17.96 -2.41 2.15
CA ASN A 31 -18.57 -2.17 3.45
C ASN A 31 -17.48 -2.11 4.55
N THR A 32 -17.86 -1.62 5.73
CA THR A 32 -16.91 -1.47 6.83
C THR A 32 -16.24 -2.78 7.25
N SER A 33 -16.96 -3.92 7.19
CA SER A 33 -16.36 -5.22 7.51
C SER A 33 -15.31 -5.66 6.50
N ASP A 34 -15.50 -5.36 5.21
CA ASP A 34 -14.52 -5.65 4.17
C ASP A 34 -13.26 -4.78 4.36
N ILE A 35 -13.44 -3.51 4.74
CA ILE A 35 -12.32 -2.60 5.05
C ILE A 35 -11.53 -3.09 6.27
N ILE A 36 -12.20 -3.48 7.36
CA ILE A 36 -11.53 -4.02 8.55
C ILE A 36 -10.75 -5.29 8.20
N ASN A 37 -11.39 -6.24 7.50
CA ASN A 37 -10.73 -7.47 7.07
C ASN A 37 -9.51 -7.18 6.19
N ALA A 38 -9.60 -6.23 5.26
CA ALA A 38 -8.46 -5.84 4.44
C ALA A 38 -7.31 -5.23 5.27
N LEU A 39 -7.61 -4.39 6.27
CA LEU A 39 -6.62 -3.84 7.19
C LEU A 39 -5.92 -4.92 8.03
N GLU A 40 -6.67 -5.91 8.54
CA GLU A 40 -6.11 -7.07 9.25
C GLU A 40 -5.18 -7.90 8.35
N GLN A 41 -5.57 -8.09 7.07
CA GLN A 41 -4.73 -8.79 6.09
C GLN A 41 -3.45 -8.00 5.77
N LEU A 42 -3.53 -6.67 5.67
CA LEU A 42 -2.34 -5.83 5.48
C LEU A 42 -1.39 -5.95 6.68
N GLU A 43 -1.92 -5.86 7.91
CA GLU A 43 -1.14 -6.00 9.13
C GLU A 43 -0.42 -7.35 9.22
N ALA A 44 -1.11 -8.45 8.88
CA ALA A 44 -0.55 -9.80 8.91
C ALA A 44 0.58 -10.03 7.88
N ARG A 45 0.72 -9.13 6.91
CA ARG A 45 1.74 -9.17 5.84
C ARG A 45 2.94 -8.27 6.13
N LEU A 46 2.83 -7.32 7.06
CA LEU A 46 3.96 -6.59 7.62
C LEU A 46 4.91 -7.63 8.26
N ASP A 47 6.18 -7.66 7.85
CA ASP A 47 7.21 -8.67 8.14
C ASP A 47 7.32 -9.86 7.17
N ARG A 48 6.47 -9.95 6.14
CA ARG A 48 6.59 -10.99 5.10
C ARG A 48 7.04 -10.41 3.78
N ASN A 49 6.11 -9.74 3.11
CA ASN A 49 6.30 -9.26 1.74
C ASN A 49 5.66 -7.89 1.48
N LEU A 50 5.07 -7.28 2.51
CA LEU A 50 4.53 -5.93 2.47
C LEU A 50 5.46 -4.99 3.24
N PHE A 51 5.85 -3.91 2.58
CA PHE A 51 6.70 -2.88 3.13
C PHE A 51 5.97 -1.54 3.05
N VAL A 52 5.92 -0.82 4.17
CA VAL A 52 5.35 0.52 4.20
C VAL A 52 6.47 1.53 4.08
N LEU A 53 6.35 2.39 3.08
CA LEU A 53 7.46 3.23 2.64
C LEU A 53 7.44 4.59 3.34
N ASP A 54 8.64 5.05 3.69
CA ASP A 54 8.91 6.39 4.17
C ASP A 54 9.04 7.35 2.97
N THR A 55 7.95 8.04 2.64
CA THR A 55 7.88 8.93 1.47
C THR A 55 8.73 10.19 1.60
N GLU A 56 9.27 10.48 2.80
CA GLU A 56 10.26 11.55 2.96
C GLU A 56 11.64 11.17 2.39
N LYS A 57 11.91 9.86 2.23
CA LYS A 57 13.21 9.33 1.83
C LYS A 57 13.25 8.78 0.41
N ILE A 58 12.10 8.47 -0.17
CA ILE A 58 11.99 8.04 -1.57
C ILE A 58 11.24 9.09 -2.39
N PRO A 59 11.67 9.39 -3.63
CA PRO A 59 10.95 10.31 -4.51
C PRO A 59 9.73 9.64 -5.16
N VAL A 60 9.05 8.75 -4.43
CA VAL A 60 7.79 8.16 -4.86
C VAL A 60 6.69 9.08 -4.37
N SER A 61 5.77 9.45 -5.24
CA SER A 61 4.63 10.28 -4.82
C SER A 61 3.83 9.55 -3.74
N ASP A 62 3.34 10.28 -2.75
CA ASP A 62 2.64 9.76 -1.56
C ASP A 62 1.42 8.86 -1.89
N ASN A 63 1.00 8.84 -3.14
CA ASN A 63 -0.19 8.16 -3.64
C ASN A 63 0.17 6.98 -4.55
N TRP A 64 1.25 6.22 -4.31
CA TRP A 64 1.59 5.07 -5.16
C TRP A 64 1.68 3.78 -4.36
N ALA A 65 1.00 2.73 -4.84
CA ALA A 65 1.29 1.35 -4.47
C ALA A 65 2.10 0.69 -5.59
N PHE A 66 3.03 -0.19 -5.24
CA PHE A 66 3.79 -0.92 -6.24
C PHE A 66 3.99 -2.40 -5.90
N LEU A 67 4.06 -3.20 -6.96
CA LEU A 67 4.51 -4.60 -6.91
C LEU A 67 5.74 -4.72 -7.77
N LEU A 68 6.86 -5.14 -7.17
CA LEU A 68 8.11 -5.37 -7.88
C LEU A 68 8.39 -6.86 -8.00
N TYR A 69 8.40 -7.36 -9.23
CA TYR A 69 8.92 -8.67 -9.57
C TYR A 69 10.33 -8.50 -10.13
N THR A 70 11.32 -8.77 -9.29
CA THR A 70 12.74 -8.60 -9.61
C THR A 70 13.06 -9.25 -10.96
N ASP A 71 13.74 -8.49 -11.82
CA ASP A 71 14.16 -8.88 -13.18
C ASP A 71 13.02 -9.23 -14.16
N GLN A 72 11.76 -8.93 -13.83
CA GLN A 72 10.61 -9.22 -14.69
C GLN A 72 9.80 -7.98 -15.04
N TYR A 73 9.11 -7.38 -14.06
CA TYR A 73 8.25 -6.23 -14.27
C TYR A 73 7.91 -5.54 -12.95
N ALA A 74 7.42 -4.30 -13.05
CA ALA A 74 6.88 -3.53 -11.95
C ALA A 74 5.44 -3.13 -12.28
N LEU A 75 4.53 -3.28 -11.31
CA LEU A 75 3.20 -2.69 -11.37
C LEU A 75 3.17 -1.50 -10.46
N LEU A 76 2.64 -0.39 -10.96
CA LEU A 76 2.51 0.86 -10.25
C LEU A 76 1.06 1.31 -10.33
N VAL A 77 0.46 1.56 -9.17
CA VAL A 77 -0.94 1.95 -9.04
C VAL A 77 -1.01 3.31 -8.33
N PRO A 78 -1.39 4.39 -9.05
CA PRO A 78 -1.64 5.68 -8.44
C PRO A 78 -2.96 5.65 -7.65
N ASN A 79 -2.97 6.27 -6.48
CA ASN A 79 -4.04 6.14 -5.49
C ASN A 79 -5.07 7.29 -5.57
N LYS A 80 -4.72 8.44 -6.17
CA LYS A 80 -5.55 9.65 -6.06
C LYS A 80 -6.42 10.02 -7.26
N GLU A 81 -5.98 9.90 -8.51
CA GLU A 81 -6.73 10.53 -9.63
C GLU A 81 -6.57 9.88 -11.00
N LEU A 82 -5.98 8.68 -11.09
CA LEU A 82 -5.62 8.11 -12.39
C LEU A 82 -6.13 6.66 -12.50
N ASP A 83 -7.11 6.45 -13.39
CA ASP A 83 -7.77 5.17 -13.64
C ASP A 83 -6.88 4.13 -14.36
N PHE A 84 -5.55 4.22 -14.25
CA PHE A 84 -4.63 3.37 -14.99
C PHE A 84 -3.59 2.72 -14.09
N ILE A 85 -3.30 1.46 -14.40
CA ILE A 85 -2.16 0.71 -13.86
C ILE A 85 -1.01 0.88 -14.85
N ILE A 86 0.16 1.30 -14.38
CA ILE A 86 1.37 1.26 -15.20
C ILE A 86 2.04 -0.10 -14.97
N CYS A 87 2.13 -0.90 -16.02
CA CYS A 87 2.98 -2.08 -16.07
C CYS A 87 4.25 -1.74 -16.84
N VAL A 88 5.39 -1.85 -16.17
CA VAL A 88 6.71 -1.62 -16.77
C VAL A 88 7.41 -2.96 -16.89
N SER A 89 7.90 -3.30 -18.09
CA SER A 89 8.71 -4.51 -18.34
C SER A 89 10.04 -4.21 -19.05
N ASP A 90 10.36 -2.93 -19.25
CA ASP A 90 11.62 -2.50 -19.84
C ASP A 90 12.79 -2.82 -18.89
N PRO A 91 13.79 -3.61 -19.29
CA PRO A 91 14.86 -4.05 -18.40
C PRO A 91 15.69 -2.92 -17.79
N ASP A 92 15.89 -1.80 -18.49
CA ASP A 92 16.67 -0.68 -17.98
C ASP A 92 15.90 0.03 -16.86
N ILE A 93 14.58 0.18 -17.02
CA ILE A 93 13.71 0.75 -16.00
C ILE A 93 13.57 -0.21 -14.81
N ILE A 94 13.40 -1.51 -15.07
CA ILE A 94 13.30 -2.53 -14.01
C ILE A 94 14.58 -2.62 -13.20
N HIS A 95 15.75 -2.55 -13.84
CA HIS A 95 17.02 -2.50 -13.11
C HIS A 95 17.15 -1.21 -12.29
N ALA A 96 16.73 -0.05 -12.80
CA ALA A 96 16.76 1.20 -12.03
C ALA A 96 15.85 1.14 -10.80
N LEU A 97 14.64 0.60 -10.93
CA LEU A 97 13.73 0.38 -9.81
C LEU A 97 14.30 -0.63 -8.83
N THR A 98 14.80 -1.77 -9.33
CA THR A 98 15.42 -2.82 -8.50
C THR A 98 16.63 -2.28 -7.74
N TYR A 99 17.47 -1.47 -8.39
CA TYR A 99 18.60 -0.80 -7.73
C TYR A 99 18.09 0.14 -6.63
N THR A 100 17.11 0.99 -6.93
CA THR A 100 16.52 1.90 -5.93
C THR A 100 15.93 1.14 -4.73
N PHE A 101 15.27 0.00 -4.97
CA PHE A 101 14.58 -0.78 -3.94
C PHE A 101 15.43 -1.91 -3.31
N HIS A 102 16.62 -2.23 -3.81
CA HIS A 102 17.45 -3.31 -3.28
C HIS A 102 18.93 -2.97 -3.07
N SER A 103 19.44 -1.83 -3.56
CA SER A 103 20.89 -1.51 -3.52
C SER A 103 21.31 -0.44 -2.51
N VAL A 104 20.35 0.29 -1.95
CA VAL A 104 20.53 1.12 -0.75
C VAL A 104 19.85 0.35 0.39
N ASP A 105 20.37 0.38 1.62
CA ASP A 105 19.80 -0.35 2.75
C ASP A 105 18.28 -0.16 2.78
N PHE A 106 17.53 -1.15 2.32
CA PHE A 106 16.10 -1.00 2.03
C PHE A 106 15.31 -0.67 3.29
N GLU A 107 15.83 -1.12 4.44
CA GLU A 107 15.37 -0.75 5.77
C GLU A 107 15.34 0.77 5.99
N ASP A 108 16.23 1.55 5.36
CA ASP A 108 16.24 3.01 5.50
C ASP A 108 14.98 3.65 4.92
N TYR A 109 14.35 3.01 3.94
CA TYR A 109 13.13 3.50 3.27
C TYR A 109 11.84 2.89 3.82
N VAL A 110 11.93 1.97 4.78
CA VAL A 110 10.77 1.30 5.37
C VAL A 110 10.45 1.97 6.69
N LEU A 111 9.18 2.32 6.89
CA LEU A 111 8.70 2.79 8.19
C LEU A 111 8.78 1.67 9.22
N ASP A 112 9.05 2.04 10.47
CA ASP A 112 9.05 1.10 11.59
C ASP A 112 7.70 0.35 11.66
N ASN A 113 7.73 -0.98 11.63
CA ASN A 113 6.51 -1.79 11.61
C ASN A 113 5.66 -1.64 12.89
N THR A 114 6.25 -1.22 14.02
CA THR A 114 5.51 -0.84 15.23
C THR A 114 4.67 0.41 14.98
N LEU A 115 5.24 1.44 14.34
CA LEU A 115 4.51 2.65 13.96
C LEU A 115 3.34 2.30 13.03
N VAL A 116 3.62 1.50 12.00
CA VAL A 116 2.61 1.09 11.01
C VAL A 116 1.48 0.29 11.66
N ARG A 117 1.80 -0.71 12.50
CA ARG A 117 0.80 -1.51 13.23
C ARG A 117 -0.09 -0.65 14.10
N ASN A 118 0.50 0.28 14.86
CA ASN A 118 -0.28 1.18 15.71
C ASN A 118 -1.28 2.01 14.89
N GLU A 119 -0.89 2.48 13.71
CA GLU A 119 -1.79 3.22 12.82
C GLU A 119 -2.88 2.31 12.23
N ILE A 120 -2.54 1.10 11.78
CA ILE A 120 -3.55 0.14 11.28
C ILE A 120 -4.57 -0.20 12.37
N GLN A 121 -4.11 -0.50 13.59
CA GLN A 121 -4.99 -0.80 14.73
C GLN A 121 -5.93 0.37 15.07
N LYS A 122 -5.41 1.60 15.03
CA LYS A 122 -6.23 2.80 15.18
C LYS A 122 -7.29 2.90 14.08
N LEU A 123 -6.95 2.65 12.82
CA LEU A 123 -7.90 2.68 11.70
C LEU A 123 -8.96 1.58 11.81
N ILE A 124 -8.61 0.40 12.32
CA ILE A 124 -9.57 -0.68 12.62
C ILE A 124 -10.57 -0.19 13.68
N SER A 125 -10.09 0.32 14.82
CA SER A 125 -10.96 0.82 15.88
C SER A 125 -11.85 1.98 15.43
N GLU A 126 -11.34 2.90 14.61
CA GLU A 126 -12.14 3.99 14.01
C GLU A 126 -13.28 3.44 13.14
N ASN A 127 -13.02 2.39 12.36
CA ASN A 127 -14.04 1.75 11.52
C ASN A 127 -15.05 0.93 12.32
N GLU A 128 -14.63 0.23 13.37
CA GLU A 128 -15.55 -0.48 14.28
C GLU A 128 -16.55 0.46 14.94
N ASN A 129 -16.08 1.64 15.41
CA ASN A 129 -16.95 2.65 16.01
C ASN A 129 -17.99 3.19 15.02
N ARG A 130 -17.64 3.34 13.73
CA ARG A 130 -18.59 3.76 12.69
C ARG A 130 -19.75 2.77 12.53
N VAL A 131 -19.50 1.47 12.68
CA VAL A 131 -20.55 0.43 12.65
C VAL A 131 -21.47 0.53 13.86
N ALA A 132 -20.90 0.76 15.05
CA ALA A 132 -21.65 0.92 16.28
C ALA A 132 -22.59 2.16 16.23
N ASP A 133 -22.13 3.27 15.67
CA ASP A 133 -22.94 4.49 15.54
C ASP A 133 -24.04 4.38 14.47
N SER A 134 -23.87 3.53 13.45
CA SER A 134 -24.86 3.34 12.39
C SER A 134 -25.92 2.27 12.69
N THR A 135 -25.82 1.63 13.86
CA THR A 135 -26.83 0.68 14.40
C THR A 135 -27.67 1.25 15.54
N LEU A 136 -27.45 2.53 15.91
CA LEU A 136 -28.26 3.34 16.83
C LEU A 136 -29.28 4.21 16.08
#